data_AF-A0A2D8GBM8-F1
#
_entry.id   AF-A0A2D8GBM8-F1
#
_cell.length_a   1.000
_cell.length_b   1.000
_cell.length_c   1.000
_cell.angle_alpha   90.00
_cell.angle_beta   90.00
_cell.angle_gamma   90.00
#
_symmetry.space_group_name_H-M   'P 1'
#
loop_
_entity.id
_entity.type
_entity.pdbx_description
1 polymer ?
#
loop_
_entity_poly.entity_id
_entity_poly.type
_entity_poly.pdbx_seq_one_letter_code
_entity_poly.pdbx_strand_id
1 'polypeptide(L)'
;VQRVLTTKDLSSGRKAMIGSGIFVLIQFTIFLFAGSLIHHFFGGVELEKDREFSTFIVQHLPVGLRGLLLAGILSAAMSTLSSSINSLASSTIIDWFGGKSNLRFSKIVSLFWAFVLIGIALIFDESDSAIVIIGLQIASFTYGGLLGLFLLTKFRKKFHLISLISGLLSSLLIVFYLKHIGLAWTWFIMVSAFINVLVCNIVDLFINHRNDKVLLIPLSLIALWIFYALSGPKQNKIPEHDSKVLKAILNHVDKKYVDIINNPEQYKFQLMYTQINRDKNNQPEFISHSFGVASEKYFYPASTIKLQVAALSLEKLNQTPSINKDTYLKIKDGFESLKGVTVDSTAKNGLPTIGHYLHKLFVVSDNDAFNRLYEYLGSDHINSRMWELGFPNTRIRHRLSLSLTEKENQYANAIQFYNDSGIIFEEPSREMGLELDSPFEDCFFGNFHYSMGEKVEGPMDFSKKNFMSIPDQHKFLIQLIFPSENDSENQLSLSESDHKFILNKMSMLPRHSTHPKYNPKFNDGYCKFFMFGDSKAKIPDHIKIFNKVGLAYGFVLDNAYIVDLKHNIEFFLTAVVYGNKNGILNDNIYDYDTQTIPFLAEIGNVIYLYEKERGKKYIADLSYFGVL
;
A
#
# COMPACT_ATOMS: atom_id res chain seq x y z
N VAL A 1 -12.25 32.24 -22.70
CA VAL A 1 -12.49 33.61 -22.20
C VAL A 1 -11.96 34.69 -23.15
N GLN A 2 -10.68 34.71 -23.53
CA GLN A 2 -10.12 35.77 -24.41
C GLN A 2 -10.88 35.96 -25.74
N ARG A 3 -11.27 34.89 -26.44
CA ARG A 3 -12.05 34.97 -27.69
C ARG A 3 -13.48 35.50 -27.52
N VAL A 4 -14.03 35.46 -26.31
CA VAL A 4 -15.36 36.03 -26.01
C VAL A 4 -15.24 37.55 -25.83
N LEU A 5 -14.10 38.02 -25.31
CA LEU A 5 -13.79 39.44 -25.15
C LEU A 5 -13.54 40.15 -26.50
N THR A 6 -13.33 39.41 -27.58
CA THR A 6 -13.20 39.95 -28.95
C THR A 6 -14.53 40.02 -29.70
N THR A 7 -15.65 39.67 -29.06
CA THR A 7 -16.98 39.78 -29.68
C THR A 7 -17.43 41.24 -29.72
N LYS A 8 -18.25 41.59 -30.72
CA LYS A 8 -18.67 42.98 -30.97
C LYS A 8 -19.52 43.57 -29.83
N ASP A 9 -20.28 42.71 -29.15
CA ASP A 9 -21.24 43.10 -28.12
C ASP A 9 -21.56 41.92 -27.18
N LEU A 10 -22.20 42.22 -26.05
CA LEU A 10 -22.55 41.24 -25.02
C LEU A 10 -23.51 40.14 -25.50
N SER A 11 -24.42 40.45 -26.41
CA SER A 11 -25.36 39.47 -26.97
C SER A 11 -24.60 38.45 -27.83
N SER A 12 -23.70 38.93 -28.68
CA SER A 12 -22.78 38.09 -29.46
C SER A 12 -21.90 37.21 -28.56
N GLY A 13 -21.36 37.75 -27.47
CA GLY A 13 -20.60 36.99 -26.48
C GLY A 13 -21.41 35.88 -25.78
N ARG A 14 -22.66 36.17 -25.39
CA ARG A 14 -23.57 35.17 -24.79
C ARG A 14 -23.94 34.06 -25.78
N LYS A 15 -24.26 34.43 -27.02
CA LYS A 15 -24.55 33.46 -28.09
C LYS A 15 -23.35 32.55 -28.35
N ALA A 16 -22.14 33.12 -28.39
CA ALA A 16 -20.93 32.34 -28.57
C ALA A 16 -20.72 31.32 -27.43
N MET A 17 -20.94 31.74 -26.17
CA MET A 17 -20.80 30.85 -25.01
C MET A 17 -21.85 29.73 -24.99
N ILE A 18 -23.12 30.05 -25.18
CA ILE A 18 -24.21 29.04 -25.20
C ILE A 18 -24.04 28.11 -26.40
N GLY A 19 -23.77 28.68 -27.58
CA GLY A 19 -23.52 27.92 -28.81
C GLY A 19 -22.33 26.97 -28.67
N SER A 20 -21.25 27.39 -28.01
CA SER A 20 -20.12 26.51 -27.74
C SER A 20 -20.50 25.32 -26.85
N GLY A 21 -21.38 25.51 -25.86
CA GLY A 21 -21.86 24.42 -25.01
C GLY A 21 -22.61 23.36 -25.80
N ILE A 22 -23.51 23.79 -26.71
CA ILE A 22 -24.24 22.89 -27.60
C ILE A 22 -23.28 22.13 -28.53
N PHE A 23 -22.31 22.83 -29.13
CA PHE A 23 -21.33 22.20 -30.01
C PHE A 23 -20.45 21.19 -29.28
N VAL A 24 -20.03 21.51 -28.05
CA VAL A 24 -19.26 20.60 -27.19
C VAL A 24 -20.08 19.36 -26.84
N LEU A 25 -21.38 19.50 -26.54
CA LEU A 25 -22.25 18.35 -26.29
C LEU A 25 -22.33 17.41 -27.50
N ILE A 26 -22.50 17.96 -28.70
CA ILE A 26 -22.50 17.20 -29.95
C ILE A 26 -21.15 16.50 -30.14
N GLN A 27 -20.06 17.22 -29.93
CA GLN A 27 -18.70 16.70 -30.04
C GLN A 27 -18.47 15.50 -29.09
N PHE A 28 -18.82 15.61 -27.80
CA PHE A 28 -18.70 14.51 -26.85
C PHE A 28 -19.55 13.31 -27.25
N THR A 29 -20.77 13.54 -27.72
CA THR A 29 -21.67 12.48 -28.20
C THR A 29 -21.04 11.70 -29.35
N ILE A 30 -20.45 12.41 -30.32
CA ILE A 30 -19.75 11.79 -31.46
C ILE A 30 -18.56 10.95 -30.99
N PHE A 31 -17.74 11.46 -30.06
CA PHE A 31 -16.58 10.71 -29.57
C PHE A 31 -16.95 9.48 -28.74
N LEU A 32 -17.98 9.56 -27.90
CA LEU A 32 -18.48 8.41 -27.14
C LEU A 32 -19.03 7.32 -28.08
N PHE A 33 -19.77 7.74 -29.10
CA PHE A 33 -20.28 6.83 -30.11
C PHE A 33 -19.13 6.19 -30.92
N ALA A 34 -18.16 6.97 -31.36
CA ALA A 34 -16.98 6.47 -32.07
C ALA A 34 -16.16 5.48 -31.22
N GLY A 35 -15.93 5.79 -29.94
CA GLY A 35 -15.27 4.86 -29.00
C GLY A 35 -16.03 3.54 -28.85
N SER A 36 -17.37 3.60 -28.77
CA SER A 36 -18.22 2.40 -28.71
C SER A 36 -18.11 1.54 -29.98
N LEU A 37 -18.07 2.18 -31.16
CA LEU A 37 -17.86 1.48 -32.44
C LEU A 37 -16.47 0.84 -32.54
N ILE A 38 -15.43 1.53 -32.05
CA ILE A 38 -14.06 1.00 -32.02
C ILE A 38 -13.99 -0.21 -31.08
N HIS A 39 -14.59 -0.14 -29.89
CA HIS A 39 -14.66 -1.26 -28.96
C HIS A 39 -15.35 -2.49 -29.58
N HIS A 40 -16.46 -2.28 -30.30
CA HIS A 40 -17.13 -3.35 -31.03
C HIS A 40 -16.26 -3.92 -32.17
N PHE A 41 -15.57 -3.05 -32.92
CA PHE A 41 -14.69 -3.43 -34.03
C PHE A 41 -13.54 -4.35 -33.57
N PHE A 42 -12.97 -4.11 -32.39
CA PHE A 42 -11.91 -4.94 -31.81
C PHE A 42 -12.42 -6.18 -31.06
N GLY A 43 -13.72 -6.48 -31.07
CA GLY A 43 -14.27 -7.71 -30.49
C GLY A 43 -14.12 -7.84 -28.98
N GLY A 44 -13.98 -6.72 -28.26
CA GLY A 44 -13.80 -6.72 -26.80
C GLY A 44 -12.41 -7.15 -26.31
N VAL A 45 -11.41 -7.20 -27.19
CA VAL A 45 -10.00 -7.37 -26.80
C VAL A 45 -9.59 -6.20 -25.89
N GLU A 46 -8.95 -6.50 -24.76
CA GLU A 46 -8.38 -5.49 -23.89
C GLU A 46 -7.26 -4.75 -24.63
N LEU A 47 -7.53 -3.49 -24.98
CA LEU A 47 -6.52 -2.56 -25.47
C LEU A 47 -5.99 -1.74 -24.30
N GLU A 48 -4.75 -1.30 -24.41
CA GLU A 48 -4.19 -0.33 -23.48
C GLU A 48 -5.09 0.93 -23.42
N LYS A 49 -5.44 1.33 -22.20
CA LYS A 49 -6.34 2.46 -21.92
C LYS A 49 -5.85 3.72 -22.65
N ASP A 50 -6.78 4.50 -23.20
CA ASP A 50 -6.54 5.74 -23.97
C ASP A 50 -5.80 5.55 -25.32
N ARG A 51 -5.50 4.31 -25.74
CA ARG A 51 -4.83 4.01 -27.01
C ARG A 51 -5.76 3.44 -28.09
N GLU A 52 -7.04 3.33 -27.84
CA GLU A 52 -8.01 2.74 -28.76
C GLU A 52 -8.12 3.57 -30.05
N PHE A 53 -8.22 4.89 -29.90
CA PHE A 53 -8.37 5.82 -31.03
C PHE A 53 -7.07 5.95 -31.84
N SER A 54 -5.91 6.00 -31.16
CA SER A 54 -4.61 6.09 -31.82
C SER A 54 -4.27 4.79 -32.57
N THR A 55 -4.54 3.63 -31.97
CA THR A 55 -4.37 2.31 -32.58
C THR A 55 -5.24 2.16 -33.83
N PHE A 56 -6.51 2.58 -33.76
CA PHE A 56 -7.41 2.60 -34.92
C PHE A 56 -6.89 3.51 -36.05
N ILE A 57 -6.47 4.75 -35.73
CA ILE A 57 -5.93 5.69 -36.73
C ILE A 57 -4.67 5.13 -37.41
N VAL A 58 -3.71 4.62 -36.62
CA VAL A 58 -2.40 4.23 -37.13
C VAL A 58 -2.46 2.91 -37.92
N GLN A 59 -3.21 1.94 -37.42
CA GLN A 59 -3.18 0.58 -37.96
C GLN A 59 -4.29 0.31 -39.00
N HIS A 60 -5.44 1.00 -38.91
CA HIS A 60 -6.63 0.64 -39.69
C HIS A 60 -7.06 1.70 -40.73
N LEU A 61 -6.59 2.96 -40.63
CA LEU A 61 -6.95 3.98 -41.61
C LEU A 61 -6.02 4.02 -42.84
N PRO A 62 -6.56 4.33 -44.04
CA PRO A 62 -5.77 4.56 -45.25
C PRO A 62 -4.73 5.67 -45.08
N VAL A 63 -3.61 5.55 -45.80
CA VAL A 63 -2.41 6.39 -45.64
C VAL A 63 -2.68 7.91 -45.84
N GLY A 64 -3.68 8.29 -46.63
CA GLY A 64 -4.09 9.71 -46.77
C GLY A 64 -4.93 10.25 -45.60
N LEU A 65 -5.93 9.48 -45.15
CA LEU A 65 -6.81 9.88 -44.04
C LEU A 65 -6.07 9.88 -42.70
N ARG A 66 -5.17 8.90 -42.51
CA ARG A 66 -4.27 8.84 -41.36
C ARG A 66 -3.42 10.10 -41.25
N GLY A 67 -2.79 10.52 -42.37
CA GLY A 67 -1.98 11.73 -42.42
C GLY A 67 -2.79 12.99 -42.12
N LEU A 68 -4.00 13.11 -42.69
CA LEU A 68 -4.90 14.25 -42.45
C LEU A 68 -5.31 14.35 -40.98
N LEU A 69 -5.69 13.23 -40.35
CA LEU A 69 -6.11 13.21 -38.95
C LEU A 69 -4.96 13.51 -37.99
N LEU A 70 -3.77 12.92 -38.21
CA LEU A 70 -2.59 13.21 -37.41
C LEU A 70 -2.20 14.69 -37.51
N ALA A 71 -2.20 15.26 -38.72
CA ALA A 71 -1.96 16.69 -38.92
C ALA A 71 -3.01 17.56 -38.20
N GLY A 72 -4.28 17.16 -38.23
CA GLY A 72 -5.37 17.83 -37.52
C GLY A 72 -5.21 17.80 -36.00
N ILE A 73 -4.86 16.64 -35.43
CA ILE A 73 -4.62 16.48 -33.99
C ILE A 73 -3.44 17.34 -33.54
N LEU A 74 -2.32 17.30 -34.27
CA LEU A 74 -1.15 18.12 -33.96
C LEU A 74 -1.46 19.61 -34.08
N SER A 75 -2.21 20.03 -35.11
CA SER A 75 -2.66 21.41 -35.27
C SER A 75 -3.55 21.88 -34.12
N ALA A 76 -4.50 21.03 -33.69
CA ALA A 76 -5.37 21.31 -32.56
C ALA A 76 -4.60 21.43 -31.24
N ALA A 77 -3.66 20.50 -30.98
CA ALA A 77 -2.79 20.54 -29.81
C ALA A 77 -1.93 21.80 -29.78
N MET A 78 -1.32 22.18 -30.90
CA MET A 78 -0.52 23.41 -31.03
C MET A 78 -1.36 24.67 -30.77
N SER A 79 -2.63 24.70 -31.23
CA SER A 79 -3.52 25.84 -30.97
C SER A 79 -3.77 26.05 -29.48
N THR A 80 -4.03 24.97 -28.75
CA THR A 80 -4.26 25.00 -27.29
C THR A 80 -2.99 25.39 -26.55
N LEU A 81 -1.86 24.77 -26.89
CA LEU A 81 -0.57 25.04 -26.25
C LEU A 81 -0.12 26.49 -26.45
N SER A 82 -0.27 27.01 -27.67
CA SER A 82 0.01 28.43 -27.98
C SER A 82 -0.83 29.37 -27.13
N SER A 83 -2.12 29.08 -26.95
CA SER A 83 -3.00 29.89 -26.10
C SER A 83 -2.58 29.86 -24.62
N SER A 84 -2.16 28.70 -24.10
CA SER A 84 -1.71 28.55 -22.71
C SER A 84 -0.41 29.31 -22.46
N ILE A 85 0.60 29.16 -23.33
CA ILE A 85 1.88 29.87 -23.22
C ILE A 85 1.66 31.38 -23.31
N ASN A 86 0.84 31.85 -24.25
CA ASN A 86 0.54 33.27 -24.39
C ASN A 86 -0.22 33.82 -23.18
N SER A 87 -1.12 33.05 -22.57
CA SER A 87 -1.84 33.47 -21.37
C SER A 87 -0.94 33.58 -20.16
N LEU A 88 -0.04 32.61 -19.95
CA LEU A 88 0.96 32.63 -18.89
C LEU A 88 1.92 33.81 -19.05
N ALA A 89 2.47 34.00 -20.26
CA ALA A 89 3.36 35.11 -20.54
C ALA A 89 2.67 36.47 -20.37
N SER A 90 1.43 36.60 -20.86
CA SER A 90 0.64 37.83 -20.71
C SER A 90 0.35 38.15 -19.24
N SER A 91 -0.06 37.17 -18.44
CA SER A 91 -0.31 37.38 -17.00
C SER A 91 0.97 37.73 -16.26
N THR A 92 2.10 37.08 -16.55
CA THR A 92 3.39 37.46 -15.97
C THR A 92 3.74 38.92 -16.30
N ILE A 93 3.67 39.32 -17.57
CA ILE A 93 4.07 40.67 -17.98
C ILE A 93 3.13 41.75 -17.44
N ILE A 94 1.82 41.55 -17.55
CA ILE A 94 0.83 42.55 -17.16
C ILE A 94 0.73 42.63 -15.64
N ASP A 95 0.59 41.50 -14.98
CA ASP A 95 0.23 41.46 -13.55
C ASP A 95 1.46 41.61 -12.64
N TRP A 96 2.63 41.08 -13.04
CA TRP A 96 3.85 41.13 -12.21
C TRP A 96 4.83 42.22 -12.64
N PHE A 97 4.93 42.51 -13.93
CA PHE A 97 5.84 43.53 -14.49
C PHE A 97 5.14 44.84 -14.89
N GLY A 98 3.86 45.00 -14.53
CA GLY A 98 3.12 46.26 -14.72
C GLY A 98 2.89 46.64 -16.19
N GLY A 99 2.88 45.66 -17.10
CA GLY A 99 2.49 45.84 -18.50
C GLY A 99 3.53 46.50 -19.42
N LYS A 100 4.66 46.99 -18.89
CA LYS A 100 5.74 47.59 -19.70
C LYS A 100 6.69 46.49 -20.17
N SER A 101 6.52 46.02 -21.41
CA SER A 101 7.45 45.06 -22.03
C SER A 101 7.84 45.43 -23.45
N ASN A 102 9.05 45.07 -23.83
CA ASN A 102 9.48 45.06 -25.24
C ASN A 102 9.31 43.65 -25.82
N LEU A 103 9.23 43.54 -27.14
CA LEU A 103 8.98 42.26 -27.83
C LEU A 103 10.01 41.17 -27.48
N ARG A 104 11.26 41.55 -27.21
CA ARG A 104 12.32 40.60 -26.82
C ARG A 104 12.03 39.99 -25.45
N PHE A 105 11.64 40.81 -24.47
CA PHE A 105 11.27 40.37 -23.14
C PHE A 105 10.04 39.45 -23.18
N SER A 106 9.01 39.79 -23.96
CA SER A 106 7.84 38.92 -24.11
C SER A 106 8.19 37.54 -24.67
N LYS A 107 9.07 37.48 -25.68
CA LYS A 107 9.56 36.22 -26.24
C LYS A 107 10.34 35.37 -25.23
N ILE A 108 11.16 36.00 -24.38
CA ILE A 108 11.92 35.31 -23.32
C ILE A 108 10.96 34.72 -22.27
N VAL A 109 9.97 35.49 -21.83
CA VAL A 109 8.97 35.01 -20.87
C VAL A 109 8.15 33.86 -21.44
N SER A 110 7.74 33.94 -22.71
CA SER A 110 7.06 32.82 -23.40
C SER A 110 7.95 31.58 -23.49
N LEU A 111 9.24 31.75 -23.80
CA LEU A 111 10.19 30.64 -23.88
C LEU A 111 10.43 29.99 -22.50
N PHE A 112 10.53 30.81 -21.45
CA PHE A 112 10.62 30.33 -20.07
C PHE A 112 9.42 29.44 -19.71
N TRP A 113 8.20 29.92 -19.94
CA TRP A 113 7.00 29.11 -19.68
C TRP A 113 6.91 27.87 -20.55
N ALA A 114 7.39 27.91 -21.79
CA ALA A 114 7.48 26.72 -22.64
C ALA A 114 8.41 25.66 -22.02
N PHE A 115 9.60 26.04 -21.53
CA PHE A 115 10.50 25.12 -20.84
C PHE A 115 9.90 24.58 -19.54
N VAL A 116 9.22 25.40 -18.75
CA VAL A 116 8.54 24.95 -17.53
C VAL A 116 7.47 23.91 -17.86
N LEU A 117 6.63 24.16 -18.87
CA LEU A 117 5.60 23.21 -19.29
C LEU A 117 6.20 21.90 -19.83
N ILE A 118 7.30 21.97 -20.59
CA ILE A 118 8.05 20.78 -21.04
C ILE A 118 8.61 20.01 -19.84
N GLY A 119 9.22 20.70 -18.87
CA GLY A 119 9.75 20.07 -17.66
C GLY A 119 8.67 19.35 -16.85
N ILE A 120 7.51 19.98 -16.66
CA ILE A 120 6.36 19.34 -16.01
C ILE A 120 5.89 18.11 -16.81
N ALA A 121 5.85 18.20 -18.13
CA ALA A 121 5.47 17.07 -18.99
C ALA A 121 6.47 15.90 -18.93
N LEU A 122 7.78 16.17 -18.77
CA LEU A 122 8.81 15.14 -18.64
C LEU A 122 8.79 14.42 -17.28
N ILE A 123 8.28 15.07 -16.24
CA ILE A 123 8.11 14.47 -14.89
C ILE A 123 6.80 13.66 -14.81
N PHE A 124 5.90 13.83 -15.78
CA PHE A 124 4.61 13.18 -15.79
C PHE A 124 4.76 11.72 -16.26
N ASP A 125 4.49 10.78 -15.36
CA ASP A 125 4.53 9.34 -15.64
C ASP A 125 3.16 8.81 -16.08
N GLU A 126 3.13 7.83 -16.98
CA GLU A 126 1.89 7.20 -17.45
C GLU A 126 1.29 6.36 -16.32
N SER A 127 0.35 6.92 -15.56
CA SER A 127 -0.42 6.18 -14.56
C SER A 127 -1.53 5.33 -15.20
N ASP A 128 -1.94 4.23 -14.56
CA ASP A 128 -3.03 3.34 -15.01
C ASP A 128 -4.45 3.97 -15.05
N SER A 129 -4.55 5.26 -14.75
CA SER A 129 -5.79 6.04 -14.79
C SER A 129 -5.96 6.71 -16.16
N ALA A 130 -7.20 6.77 -16.65
CA ALA A 130 -7.48 7.41 -17.92
C ALA A 130 -7.00 8.87 -17.93
N ILE A 131 -6.31 9.31 -18.98
CA ILE A 131 -5.72 10.65 -19.11
C ILE A 131 -6.78 11.74 -18.92
N VAL A 132 -8.02 11.48 -19.38
CA VAL A 132 -9.15 12.40 -19.18
C VAL A 132 -9.48 12.60 -17.69
N ILE A 133 -9.39 11.55 -16.88
CA ILE A 133 -9.63 11.62 -15.42
C ILE A 133 -8.54 12.47 -14.77
N ILE A 134 -7.27 12.22 -15.12
CA ILE A 134 -6.15 12.97 -14.56
C ILE A 134 -6.24 14.45 -14.95
N GLY A 135 -6.54 14.74 -16.23
CA GLY A 135 -6.68 16.11 -16.72
C GLY A 135 -7.80 16.88 -16.02
N LEU A 136 -8.99 16.26 -15.87
CA LEU A 136 -10.12 16.87 -15.16
C LEU A 136 -9.86 17.01 -13.65
N GLN A 137 -9.16 16.03 -13.06
CA GLN A 137 -8.75 16.09 -11.67
C GLN A 137 -7.79 17.26 -11.43
N ILE A 138 -6.73 17.43 -12.24
CA ILE A 138 -5.81 18.58 -12.11
C ILE A 138 -6.56 19.90 -12.25
N ALA A 139 -7.48 20.01 -13.22
CA ALA A 139 -8.30 21.21 -13.39
C ALA A 139 -9.15 21.52 -12.14
N SER A 140 -9.68 20.49 -11.47
CA SER A 140 -10.53 20.64 -10.30
C SER A 140 -9.85 21.31 -9.09
N PHE A 141 -8.51 21.27 -9.01
CA PHE A 141 -7.72 21.95 -7.95
C PHE A 141 -7.85 23.47 -8.00
N THR A 142 -8.08 24.04 -9.19
CA THR A 142 -8.11 25.50 -9.38
C THR A 142 -9.52 26.01 -9.69
N TYR A 143 -10.37 25.19 -10.31
CA TYR A 143 -11.71 25.60 -10.73
C TYR A 143 -12.64 25.96 -9.56
N GLY A 144 -12.51 25.30 -8.41
CA GLY A 144 -13.30 25.64 -7.23
C GLY A 144 -13.03 27.05 -6.72
N GLY A 145 -11.76 27.44 -6.60
CA GLY A 145 -11.36 28.81 -6.21
C GLY A 145 -11.83 29.87 -7.21
N LEU A 146 -11.71 29.61 -8.51
CA LEU A 146 -12.20 30.51 -9.57
C LEU A 146 -13.73 30.68 -9.53
N LEU A 147 -14.47 29.58 -9.34
CA LEU A 147 -15.92 29.61 -9.18
C LEU A 147 -16.32 30.40 -7.93
N GLY A 148 -15.61 30.22 -6.81
CA GLY A 148 -15.81 30.98 -5.59
C GLY A 148 -15.64 32.48 -5.80
N LEU A 149 -14.54 32.91 -6.44
CA LEU A 149 -14.33 34.32 -6.80
C LEU A 149 -15.45 34.86 -7.70
N PHE A 150 -15.86 34.09 -8.71
CA PHE A 150 -16.97 34.48 -9.58
C PHE A 150 -18.28 34.67 -8.80
N LEU A 151 -18.59 33.79 -7.86
CA LEU A 151 -19.78 33.93 -7.00
C LEU A 151 -19.69 35.16 -6.10
N LEU A 152 -18.52 35.46 -5.53
CA LEU A 152 -18.31 36.66 -4.72
C LEU A 152 -18.59 37.95 -5.50
N THR A 153 -18.32 37.98 -6.82
CA THR A 153 -18.65 39.16 -7.65
C THR A 153 -20.15 39.42 -7.79
N LYS A 154 -21.00 38.40 -7.57
CA LYS A 154 -22.46 38.59 -7.56
C LYS A 154 -22.97 39.16 -6.23
N PHE A 155 -22.17 39.10 -5.17
CA PHE A 155 -22.53 39.74 -3.91
C PHE A 155 -22.38 41.26 -4.05
N ARG A 156 -23.35 42.02 -3.53
CA ARG A 156 -23.32 43.49 -3.53
C ARG A 156 -22.38 44.05 -2.46
N LYS A 157 -21.22 43.41 -2.23
CA LYS A 157 -20.24 43.73 -1.20
C LYS A 157 -18.87 43.92 -1.85
N LYS A 158 -18.12 44.94 -1.43
CA LYS A 158 -16.71 45.11 -1.80
C LYS A 158 -15.86 44.32 -0.81
N PHE A 159 -15.01 43.45 -1.32
CA PHE A 159 -14.08 42.66 -0.53
C PHE A 159 -12.68 43.26 -0.57
N HIS A 160 -11.96 43.20 0.54
CA HIS A 160 -10.53 43.54 0.59
C HIS A 160 -9.69 42.53 -0.19
N LEU A 161 -8.58 42.99 -0.79
CA LEU A 161 -7.67 42.13 -1.55
C LEU A 161 -7.13 40.96 -0.72
N ILE A 162 -6.85 41.20 0.56
CA ILE A 162 -6.36 40.19 1.51
C ILE A 162 -7.42 39.08 1.69
N SER A 163 -8.70 39.44 1.84
CA SER A 163 -9.81 38.49 1.96
C SER A 163 -9.87 37.56 0.75
N LEU A 164 -9.74 38.12 -0.45
CA LEU A 164 -9.76 37.37 -1.72
C LEU A 164 -8.56 36.41 -1.85
N ILE A 165 -7.36 36.87 -1.47
CA ILE A 165 -6.15 36.02 -1.47
C ILE A 165 -6.28 34.87 -0.47
N SER A 166 -6.72 35.17 0.76
CA SER A 166 -6.90 34.14 1.81
C SER A 166 -7.93 33.09 1.42
N GLY A 167 -9.05 33.49 0.80
CA GLY A 167 -10.04 32.54 0.29
C GLY A 167 -9.49 31.68 -0.85
N LEU A 168 -8.70 32.25 -1.77
CA LEU A 168 -8.12 31.50 -2.87
C LEU A 168 -7.09 30.46 -2.38
N LEU A 169 -6.19 30.86 -1.49
CA LEU A 169 -5.22 29.94 -0.87
C LEU A 169 -5.93 28.82 -0.09
N SER A 170 -6.94 29.15 0.71
CA SER A 170 -7.70 28.15 1.48
C SER A 170 -8.45 27.18 0.56
N SER A 171 -8.99 27.68 -0.56
CA SER A 171 -9.68 26.86 -1.55
C SER A 171 -8.77 25.91 -2.31
N LEU A 172 -7.48 26.23 -2.43
CA LEU A 172 -6.47 25.34 -3.00
C LEU A 172 -6.05 24.28 -1.97
N LEU A 173 -5.75 24.72 -0.74
CA LEU A 173 -5.31 23.84 0.35
C LEU A 173 -6.36 22.79 0.71
N ILE A 174 -7.65 23.15 0.70
CA ILE A 174 -8.70 22.17 0.98
C ILE A 174 -8.73 21.06 -0.07
N VAL A 175 -8.42 21.32 -1.34
CA VAL A 175 -8.43 20.26 -2.36
C VAL A 175 -7.30 19.25 -2.13
N PHE A 176 -6.13 19.70 -1.68
CA PHE A 176 -5.06 18.80 -1.24
C PHE A 176 -5.51 17.92 -0.06
N TYR A 177 -6.24 18.48 0.90
CA TYR A 177 -6.83 17.73 1.99
C TYR A 177 -7.88 16.72 1.50
N LEU A 178 -8.81 17.13 0.62
CA LEU A 178 -9.85 16.25 0.07
C LEU A 178 -9.26 15.08 -0.73
N LYS A 179 -8.18 15.33 -1.49
CA LYS A 179 -7.43 14.28 -2.16
C LYS A 179 -6.77 13.33 -1.16
N HIS A 180 -6.23 13.84 -0.05
CA HIS A 180 -5.59 13.02 0.97
C HIS A 180 -6.56 12.06 1.66
N ILE A 181 -7.81 12.49 1.91
CA ILE A 181 -8.86 11.64 2.53
C ILE A 181 -9.57 10.71 1.54
N GLY A 182 -9.11 10.63 0.28
CA GLY A 182 -9.73 9.75 -0.74
C GLY A 182 -11.08 10.25 -1.28
N LEU A 183 -11.47 11.51 -1.05
CA LEU A 183 -12.75 11.99 -1.59
C LEU A 183 -12.68 12.03 -3.13
N ALA A 184 -13.72 11.52 -3.80
CA ALA A 184 -13.82 11.55 -5.24
C ALA A 184 -13.65 12.97 -5.80
N TRP A 185 -12.76 13.13 -6.78
CA TRP A 185 -12.32 14.44 -7.31
C TRP A 185 -13.46 15.32 -7.86
N THR A 186 -14.59 14.71 -8.24
CA THR A 186 -15.79 15.42 -8.68
C THR A 186 -16.35 16.36 -7.63
N TRP A 187 -16.08 16.12 -6.33
CA TRP A 187 -16.50 16.98 -5.23
C TRP A 187 -15.54 18.16 -4.97
N PHE A 188 -14.32 18.13 -5.49
CA PHE A 188 -13.29 19.14 -5.18
C PHE A 188 -13.75 20.54 -5.53
N ILE A 189 -14.37 20.73 -6.71
CA ILE A 189 -14.83 22.03 -7.18
C ILE A 189 -15.87 22.62 -6.22
N MET A 190 -16.86 21.82 -5.81
CA MET A 190 -17.95 22.28 -4.97
C MET A 190 -17.47 22.68 -3.57
N VAL A 191 -16.66 21.83 -2.94
CA VAL A 191 -16.13 22.08 -1.59
C VAL A 191 -15.13 23.24 -1.61
N SER A 192 -14.23 23.27 -2.59
CA SER A 192 -13.26 24.36 -2.78
C SER A 192 -13.96 25.72 -2.99
N ALA A 193 -15.02 25.78 -3.81
CA ALA A 193 -15.80 26.99 -4.00
C ALA A 193 -16.51 27.45 -2.72
N PHE A 194 -17.08 26.50 -1.95
CA PHE A 194 -17.70 26.81 -0.67
C PHE A 194 -16.70 27.39 0.34
N ILE A 195 -15.55 26.74 0.50
CA ILE A 195 -14.48 27.21 1.39
C ILE A 195 -13.92 28.56 0.96
N ASN A 196 -13.75 28.79 -0.35
CA ASN A 196 -13.35 30.09 -0.88
C ASN A 196 -14.30 31.20 -0.40
N VAL A 197 -15.60 31.03 -0.63
CA VAL A 197 -16.62 32.02 -0.28
C VAL A 197 -16.69 32.23 1.24
N LEU A 198 -16.65 31.14 2.01
CA LEU A 198 -16.70 31.17 3.47
C LEU A 198 -15.52 31.95 4.06
N VAL A 199 -14.29 31.58 3.69
CA VAL A 199 -13.07 32.21 4.20
C VAL A 199 -13.00 33.68 3.79
N CYS A 200 -13.33 34.00 2.53
CA CYS A 200 -13.40 35.39 2.07
C CYS A 200 -14.33 36.24 2.94
N ASN A 201 -15.53 35.75 3.27
CA ASN A 201 -16.47 36.50 4.10
C ASN A 201 -15.99 36.64 5.55
N ILE A 202 -15.43 35.58 6.13
CA ILE A 202 -14.91 35.60 7.51
C ILE A 202 -13.77 36.61 7.63
N VAL A 203 -12.75 36.50 6.77
CA VAL A 203 -11.57 37.39 6.80
C VAL A 203 -11.99 38.84 6.58
N ASP A 204 -12.91 39.09 5.66
CA ASP A 204 -13.40 40.43 5.37
C ASP A 204 -14.20 41.06 6.53
N LEU A 205 -14.97 40.25 7.28
CA LEU A 205 -15.66 40.70 8.48
C LEU A 205 -14.67 41.11 9.58
N PHE A 206 -13.59 40.35 9.75
CA PHE A 206 -12.55 40.65 10.74
C PHE A 206 -11.72 41.88 10.37
N ILE A 207 -11.35 42.05 9.09
CA ILE A 207 -10.62 43.23 8.60
C ILE A 207 -11.45 44.50 8.78
N ASN A 208 -12.75 44.46 8.45
CA ASN A 208 -13.63 45.62 8.66
C ASN A 208 -13.82 45.98 10.16
N HIS A 209 -13.43 45.12 11.11
CA HIS A 209 -13.54 45.35 12.55
C HIS A 209 -12.22 45.74 13.26
N ARG A 210 -11.03 45.66 12.61
CA ARG A 210 -9.75 46.05 13.24
C ARG A 210 -8.69 46.55 12.26
N ASN A 211 -7.94 47.57 12.70
CA ASN A 211 -6.84 48.25 12.00
C ASN A 211 -5.82 47.30 11.32
N ASP A 212 -5.48 47.62 10.07
CA ASP A 212 -5.12 46.73 8.95
C ASP A 212 -3.75 46.03 8.94
N LYS A 213 -3.03 45.82 10.06
CA LYS A 213 -1.62 45.33 9.95
C LYS A 213 -1.22 44.08 10.75
N VAL A 214 -2.10 43.47 11.54
CA VAL A 214 -1.69 42.39 12.47
C VAL A 214 -2.30 41.00 12.15
N LEU A 215 -3.24 40.88 11.20
CA LEU A 215 -4.02 39.65 11.01
C LEU A 215 -3.53 38.65 9.93
N LEU A 216 -2.51 38.98 9.13
CA LEU A 216 -2.05 38.10 8.03
C LEU A 216 -1.29 36.85 8.51
N ILE A 217 -0.71 36.90 9.70
CA ILE A 217 0.12 35.83 10.27
C ILE A 217 -0.71 34.85 11.12
N PRO A 218 -1.67 35.27 11.96
CA PRO A 218 -2.38 34.32 12.83
C PRO A 218 -3.35 33.40 12.08
N LEU A 219 -4.06 33.89 11.06
CA LEU A 219 -5.12 33.10 10.38
C LEU A 219 -4.59 32.11 9.35
N SER A 220 -3.49 32.44 8.67
CA SER A 220 -2.76 31.50 7.83
C SER A 220 -2.12 30.40 8.69
N LEU A 221 -1.57 30.74 9.86
CA LEU A 221 -1.09 29.77 10.85
C LEU A 221 -2.22 28.94 11.48
N ILE A 222 -3.41 29.50 11.70
CA ILE A 222 -4.57 28.74 12.17
C ILE A 222 -5.07 27.79 11.08
N ALA A 223 -5.09 28.20 9.81
CA ALA A 223 -5.40 27.30 8.70
C ALA A 223 -4.33 26.22 8.52
N LEU A 224 -3.04 26.56 8.71
CA LEU A 224 -1.93 25.62 8.72
C LEU A 224 -1.98 24.67 9.93
N TRP A 225 -2.45 25.15 11.07
CA TRP A 225 -2.60 24.39 12.32
C TRP A 225 -3.84 23.51 12.28
N ILE A 226 -4.95 23.98 11.70
CA ILE A 226 -6.13 23.17 11.40
C ILE A 226 -5.78 22.12 10.35
N PHE A 227 -4.99 22.49 9.31
CA PHE A 227 -4.41 21.54 8.38
C PHE A 227 -3.52 20.54 9.15
N TYR A 228 -2.60 20.95 10.01
CA TYR A 228 -1.74 20.01 10.76
C TYR A 228 -2.52 19.13 11.76
N ALA A 229 -3.52 19.69 12.44
CA ALA A 229 -4.34 19.00 13.44
C ALA A 229 -5.39 18.07 12.82
N LEU A 230 -5.86 18.35 11.59
CA LEU A 230 -6.82 17.51 10.85
C LEU A 230 -6.18 16.63 9.78
N SER A 231 -4.94 16.92 9.37
CA SER A 231 -4.08 16.07 8.50
C SER A 231 -3.15 15.18 9.31
N GLY A 232 -3.27 15.19 10.64
CA GLY A 232 -2.81 14.08 11.45
C GLY A 232 -3.54 12.84 10.92
N PRO A 233 -2.84 11.86 10.35
CA PRO A 233 -3.52 10.73 9.74
C PRO A 233 -4.33 10.04 10.83
N LYS A 234 -5.61 9.76 10.54
CA LYS A 234 -6.32 8.64 11.16
C LYS A 234 -5.86 7.29 10.57
N GLN A 235 -4.65 7.22 10.05
CA GLN A 235 -3.93 5.96 10.14
C GLN A 235 -3.53 5.84 11.61
N ASN A 236 -3.73 4.67 12.20
CA ASN A 236 -2.97 4.26 13.39
C ASN A 236 -1.48 4.38 13.01
N LYS A 237 -0.90 5.59 13.13
CA LYS A 237 0.51 5.83 12.92
C LYS A 237 1.17 5.07 14.05
N ILE A 238 1.74 3.92 13.68
CA ILE A 238 2.53 3.12 14.57
C ILE A 238 3.62 4.05 15.12
N PRO A 239 3.69 4.27 16.43
CA PRO A 239 4.69 5.16 16.98
C PRO A 239 6.06 4.56 16.68
N GLU A 240 7.00 5.35 16.16
CA GLU A 240 8.41 4.96 15.98
C GLU A 240 9.26 5.40 17.18
N HIS A 241 8.62 5.88 18.25
CA HIS A 241 9.29 6.27 19.49
C HIS A 241 8.96 5.30 20.62
N ASP A 242 9.98 4.96 21.40
CA ASP A 242 9.84 4.07 22.55
C ASP A 242 8.73 4.51 23.51
N SER A 243 7.76 3.61 23.70
CA SER A 243 6.69 3.80 24.66
C SER A 243 7.17 3.63 26.10
N LYS A 244 6.74 4.54 26.98
CA LYS A 244 6.92 4.41 28.43
C LYS A 244 6.29 3.13 28.98
N VAL A 245 5.18 2.69 28.40
CA VAL A 245 4.47 1.46 28.80
C VAL A 245 5.35 0.25 28.51
N LEU A 246 5.87 0.12 27.29
CA LEU A 246 6.75 -0.99 26.96
C LEU A 246 8.04 -0.97 27.76
N LYS A 247 8.65 0.20 27.99
CA LYS A 247 9.82 0.33 28.89
C LYS A 247 9.53 -0.20 30.30
N ALA A 248 8.36 0.11 30.86
CA ALA A 248 7.97 -0.38 32.18
C ALA A 248 7.71 -1.91 32.19
N ILE A 249 7.09 -2.43 31.14
CA ILE A 249 6.86 -3.88 30.98
C ILE A 249 8.21 -4.61 30.87
N LEU A 250 9.12 -4.12 30.02
CA LEU A 250 10.43 -4.72 29.77
C LEU A 250 11.33 -4.78 31.01
N ASN A 251 11.10 -3.96 32.04
CA ASN A 251 11.80 -4.06 33.32
C ASN A 251 11.50 -5.36 34.10
N HIS A 252 10.45 -6.09 33.72
CA HIS A 252 10.06 -7.35 34.34
C HIS A 252 10.61 -8.58 33.59
N VAL A 253 11.28 -8.38 32.45
CA VAL A 253 11.97 -9.45 31.72
C VAL A 253 13.14 -9.95 32.58
N ASP A 254 13.36 -11.27 32.59
CA ASP A 254 14.48 -11.89 33.29
C ASP A 254 15.82 -11.17 33.00
N LYS A 255 16.58 -10.92 34.06
CA LYS A 255 17.87 -10.21 34.03
C LYS A 255 18.86 -10.78 33.02
N LYS A 256 18.79 -12.08 32.69
CA LYS A 256 19.66 -12.71 31.68
C LYS A 256 19.46 -12.17 30.26
N TYR A 257 18.32 -11.52 29.96
CA TYR A 257 18.03 -10.93 28.65
C TYR A 257 18.14 -9.39 28.62
N VAL A 258 18.50 -8.76 29.74
CA VAL A 258 18.62 -7.30 29.85
C VAL A 258 19.62 -6.72 28.84
N ASP A 259 20.64 -7.49 28.45
CA ASP A 259 21.59 -7.07 27.42
C ASP A 259 20.92 -6.81 26.06
N ILE A 260 19.91 -7.62 25.68
CA ILE A 260 19.16 -7.44 24.43
C ILE A 260 18.34 -6.15 24.48
N ILE A 261 17.74 -5.85 25.64
CA ILE A 261 16.90 -4.67 25.86
C ILE A 261 17.74 -3.39 25.92
N ASN A 262 18.91 -3.44 26.57
CA ASN A 262 19.79 -2.29 26.73
C ASN A 262 20.64 -1.98 25.50
N ASN A 263 20.88 -2.97 24.64
CA ASN A 263 21.66 -2.83 23.40
C ASN A 263 20.82 -3.17 22.15
N PRO A 264 19.66 -2.51 21.93
CA PRO A 264 18.72 -2.92 20.89
C PRO A 264 19.30 -2.78 19.47
N GLU A 265 20.27 -1.88 19.24
CA GLU A 265 20.92 -1.77 17.92
C GLU A 265 21.81 -2.98 17.60
N GLN A 266 22.57 -3.47 18.57
CA GLN A 266 23.43 -4.65 18.42
C GLN A 266 22.61 -5.90 18.11
N TYR A 267 21.52 -6.08 18.86
CA TYR A 267 20.61 -7.21 18.70
C TYR A 267 19.51 -6.96 17.67
N LYS A 268 19.52 -5.81 16.99
CA LYS A 268 18.48 -5.37 16.04
C LYS A 268 17.07 -5.59 16.60
N PHE A 269 16.95 -5.41 17.91
CA PHE A 269 15.76 -5.74 18.66
C PHE A 269 14.74 -4.63 18.45
N GLN A 270 13.61 -5.01 17.85
CA GLN A 270 12.47 -4.14 17.69
C GLN A 270 11.23 -4.87 18.20
N LEU A 271 10.37 -4.14 18.89
CA LEU A 271 9.17 -4.68 19.52
C LEU A 271 7.98 -3.76 19.29
N MET A 272 6.86 -4.37 18.92
CA MET A 272 5.58 -3.72 18.78
C MET A 272 4.51 -4.47 19.55
N TYR A 273 3.72 -3.73 20.30
CA TYR A 273 2.68 -4.24 21.16
C TYR A 273 1.43 -3.40 21.01
N THR A 274 0.29 -4.01 20.68
CA THR A 274 -0.99 -3.30 20.59
C THR A 274 -1.98 -3.85 21.60
N GLN A 275 -2.39 -2.96 22.51
CA GLN A 275 -3.51 -3.19 23.42
C GLN A 275 -4.81 -3.11 22.65
N ILE A 276 -5.77 -3.96 23.04
CA ILE A 276 -7.14 -3.89 22.53
C ILE A 276 -8.06 -3.55 23.69
N ASN A 277 -8.79 -2.44 23.54
CA ASN A 277 -9.89 -2.07 24.41
C ASN A 277 -11.19 -2.35 23.67
N ARG A 278 -12.17 -2.93 24.36
CA ARG A 278 -13.50 -3.11 23.80
C ARG A 278 -14.40 -1.99 24.26
N ASP A 279 -15.33 -1.56 23.41
CA ASP A 279 -16.42 -0.69 23.81
C ASP A 279 -17.66 -1.51 24.27
N LYS A 280 -18.76 -0.82 24.55
CA LYS A 280 -20.03 -1.46 24.99
C LYS A 280 -20.65 -2.39 23.94
N ASN A 281 -20.28 -2.26 22.67
CA ASN A 281 -20.73 -3.06 21.54
C ASN A 281 -19.66 -4.10 21.13
N ASN A 282 -18.63 -4.30 21.96
CA ASN A 282 -17.46 -5.15 21.69
C ASN A 282 -16.65 -4.73 20.44
N GLN A 283 -16.74 -3.47 20.01
CA GLN A 283 -15.88 -2.93 18.95
C GLN A 283 -14.47 -2.65 19.50
N PRO A 284 -13.41 -3.01 18.78
CA PRO A 284 -12.03 -2.84 19.26
C PRO A 284 -11.51 -1.41 19.05
N GLU A 285 -10.83 -0.88 20.06
CA GLU A 285 -9.96 0.28 19.98
C GLU A 285 -8.51 -0.19 20.18
N PHE A 286 -7.64 0.14 19.22
CA PHE A 286 -6.25 -0.28 19.20
C PHE A 286 -5.33 0.79 19.76
N ILE A 287 -4.50 0.44 20.74
CA ILE A 287 -3.48 1.33 21.30
C ILE A 287 -2.11 0.68 21.14
N SER A 288 -1.35 1.15 20.15
CA SER A 288 -0.03 0.60 19.80
C SER A 288 1.09 1.27 20.58
N HIS A 289 2.08 0.45 20.93
CA HIS A 289 3.32 0.81 21.60
C HIS A 289 4.49 0.18 20.86
N SER A 290 5.61 0.88 20.82
CA SER A 290 6.85 0.40 20.20
C SER A 290 8.05 0.53 21.13
N PHE A 291 9.08 -0.26 20.85
CA PHE A 291 10.40 -0.16 21.46
C PHE A 291 11.45 -0.54 20.43
N GLY A 292 12.46 0.31 20.21
CA GLY A 292 13.55 0.07 19.25
C GLY A 292 13.13 0.02 17.78
N VAL A 293 11.90 0.42 17.44
CA VAL A 293 11.36 0.36 16.07
C VAL A 293 12.05 1.39 15.19
N ALA A 294 12.58 0.95 14.06
CA ALA A 294 13.24 1.76 13.06
C ALA A 294 12.89 1.24 11.66
N SER A 295 11.91 1.88 11.00
CA SER A 295 11.38 1.46 9.69
C SER A 295 12.40 1.63 8.55
N GLU A 296 13.39 2.50 8.77
CA GLU A 296 14.48 2.82 7.86
C GLU A 296 15.68 1.86 7.96
N LYS A 297 15.69 0.95 8.95
CA LYS A 297 16.78 -0.01 9.13
C LYS A 297 16.41 -1.39 8.58
N TYR A 298 17.28 -1.96 7.77
CA TYR A 298 17.04 -3.28 7.20
C TYR A 298 17.13 -4.40 8.25
N PHE A 299 16.21 -5.36 8.14
CA PHE A 299 16.36 -6.71 8.69
C PHE A 299 15.78 -7.72 7.69
N TYR A 300 16.26 -8.97 7.74
CA TYR A 300 15.71 -10.02 6.89
C TYR A 300 14.42 -10.60 7.52
N PRO A 301 13.25 -10.51 6.87
CA PRO A 301 11.97 -10.94 7.44
C PRO A 301 11.78 -12.46 7.49
N ALA A 302 12.67 -13.22 6.84
CA ALA A 302 12.61 -14.68 6.78
C ALA A 302 11.20 -15.18 6.40
N SER A 303 10.66 -16.16 7.14
CA SER A 303 9.35 -16.77 6.83
C SER A 303 8.12 -15.96 7.27
N THR A 304 8.27 -14.74 7.80
CA THR A 304 7.08 -13.94 8.16
C THR A 304 6.30 -13.46 6.94
N ILE A 305 7.00 -13.24 5.80
CA ILE A 305 6.39 -12.84 4.51
C ILE A 305 5.37 -13.86 3.96
N LYS A 306 5.39 -15.10 4.50
CA LYS A 306 4.46 -16.15 4.09
C LYS A 306 3.01 -15.79 4.42
N LEU A 307 2.78 -14.94 5.42
CA LEU A 307 1.45 -14.48 5.81
C LEU A 307 0.79 -13.68 4.69
N GLN A 308 1.54 -12.77 4.06
CA GLN A 308 1.09 -11.90 2.98
C GLN A 308 0.80 -12.74 1.73
N VAL A 309 1.74 -13.61 1.33
CA VAL A 309 1.55 -14.53 0.20
C VAL A 309 0.36 -15.46 0.42
N ALA A 310 0.14 -15.93 1.64
CA ALA A 310 -1.02 -16.76 1.97
C ALA A 310 -2.36 -16.01 1.81
N ALA A 311 -2.47 -14.80 2.34
CA ALA A 311 -3.67 -13.99 2.24
C ALA A 311 -3.96 -13.59 0.78
N LEU A 312 -2.96 -13.14 0.03
CA LEU A 312 -3.10 -12.77 -1.38
C LEU A 312 -3.48 -13.97 -2.27
N SER A 313 -3.01 -15.18 -1.93
CA SER A 313 -3.42 -16.40 -2.64
C SER A 313 -4.92 -16.66 -2.52
N LEU A 314 -5.52 -16.41 -1.35
CA LEU A 314 -6.97 -16.53 -1.16
C LEU A 314 -7.73 -15.38 -1.83
N GLU A 315 -7.19 -14.16 -1.80
CA GLU A 315 -7.76 -13.01 -2.51
C GLU A 315 -7.85 -13.29 -4.02
N LYS A 316 -6.76 -13.78 -4.63
CA LYS A 316 -6.71 -14.13 -6.06
C LYS A 316 -7.69 -15.26 -6.42
N LEU A 317 -7.88 -16.25 -5.53
CA LEU A 317 -8.89 -17.29 -5.72
C LEU A 317 -10.31 -16.70 -5.78
N ASN A 318 -10.63 -15.74 -4.90
CA ASN A 318 -11.93 -15.07 -4.91
C ASN A 318 -12.20 -14.25 -6.18
N GLN A 319 -11.14 -13.87 -6.91
CA GLN A 319 -11.21 -13.21 -8.20
C GLN A 319 -11.29 -14.18 -9.39
N THR A 320 -11.20 -15.50 -9.14
CA THR A 320 -11.19 -16.55 -10.17
C THR A 320 -12.32 -17.56 -9.92
N PRO A 321 -13.58 -17.25 -10.28
CA PRO A 321 -14.76 -18.03 -9.86
C PRO A 321 -14.80 -19.50 -10.30
N SER A 322 -14.00 -19.88 -11.30
CA SER A 322 -13.92 -21.26 -11.80
C SER A 322 -13.15 -22.21 -10.88
N ILE A 323 -12.37 -21.68 -9.93
CA ILE A 323 -11.50 -22.45 -9.03
C ILE A 323 -11.70 -22.02 -7.57
N ASN A 324 -11.30 -22.88 -6.64
CA ASN A 324 -11.26 -22.56 -5.22
C ASN A 324 -10.05 -23.22 -4.56
N LYS A 325 -9.88 -23.01 -3.25
CA LYS A 325 -8.74 -23.52 -2.47
C LYS A 325 -8.58 -25.04 -2.51
N ASP A 326 -9.64 -25.80 -2.77
CA ASP A 326 -9.64 -27.26 -2.81
C ASP A 326 -9.54 -27.82 -4.24
N THR A 327 -9.48 -26.95 -5.25
CA THR A 327 -9.28 -27.35 -6.65
C THR A 327 -7.88 -27.91 -6.84
N TYR A 328 -7.79 -29.09 -7.47
CA TYR A 328 -6.53 -29.72 -7.85
C TYR A 328 -5.78 -28.84 -8.86
N LEU A 329 -4.49 -28.61 -8.60
CA LEU A 329 -3.60 -27.89 -9.51
C LEU A 329 -2.41 -28.75 -9.95
N LYS A 330 -1.89 -28.51 -11.15
CA LYS A 330 -0.56 -28.97 -11.59
C LYS A 330 0.28 -27.75 -11.93
N ILE A 331 1.49 -27.70 -11.40
CA ILE A 331 2.51 -26.75 -11.86
C ILE A 331 3.40 -27.52 -12.84
N LYS A 332 3.51 -27.03 -14.07
CA LYS A 332 4.36 -27.67 -15.08
C LYS A 332 5.83 -27.41 -14.75
N ASP A 333 6.70 -28.32 -15.19
CA ASP A 333 8.12 -27.98 -15.31
C ASP A 333 8.24 -26.81 -16.31
N GLY A 334 9.12 -25.86 -16.00
CA GLY A 334 9.28 -24.67 -16.83
C GLY A 334 10.72 -24.19 -16.89
N PHE A 335 10.96 -22.96 -16.46
CA PHE A 335 12.22 -22.26 -16.71
C PHE A 335 13.38 -22.84 -15.89
N GLU A 336 14.45 -23.21 -16.59
CA GLU A 336 15.72 -23.68 -16.03
C GLU A 336 15.57 -24.74 -14.93
N SER A 337 15.92 -24.42 -13.68
CA SER A 337 15.90 -25.36 -12.56
C SER A 337 14.54 -25.46 -11.85
N LEU A 338 13.54 -24.68 -12.25
CA LEU A 338 12.22 -24.64 -11.61
C LEU A 338 11.42 -25.91 -11.89
N LYS A 339 11.39 -26.81 -10.91
CA LYS A 339 10.61 -28.06 -10.95
C LYS A 339 9.13 -27.81 -10.70
N GLY A 340 8.30 -28.38 -11.57
CA GLY A 340 6.86 -28.45 -11.41
C GLY A 340 6.43 -29.33 -10.23
N VAL A 341 5.11 -29.49 -10.09
CA VAL A 341 4.50 -30.42 -9.14
C VAL A 341 3.16 -30.89 -9.67
N THR A 342 2.99 -32.20 -9.73
CA THR A 342 1.75 -32.86 -10.20
C THR A 342 1.09 -33.70 -9.11
N VAL A 343 1.87 -34.09 -8.10
CA VAL A 343 1.48 -34.92 -6.95
C VAL A 343 2.12 -34.35 -5.69
N ASP A 344 1.39 -34.38 -4.58
CA ASP A 344 1.88 -34.01 -3.25
C ASP A 344 1.52 -35.13 -2.28
N SER A 345 2.50 -35.97 -1.94
CA SER A 345 2.30 -37.15 -1.07
C SER A 345 1.89 -36.81 0.36
N THR A 346 1.99 -35.54 0.76
CA THR A 346 1.53 -35.07 2.07
C THR A 346 0.04 -34.71 2.09
N ALA A 347 -0.58 -34.57 0.91
CA ALA A 347 -2.01 -34.31 0.77
C ALA A 347 -2.82 -35.60 0.97
N LYS A 348 -4.04 -35.48 1.51
CA LYS A 348 -4.91 -36.63 1.83
C LYS A 348 -5.18 -37.54 0.64
N ASN A 349 -5.35 -36.98 -0.56
CA ASN A 349 -5.61 -37.68 -1.81
C ASN A 349 -4.41 -37.69 -2.76
N GLY A 350 -3.23 -37.25 -2.30
CA GLY A 350 -2.04 -37.08 -3.14
C GLY A 350 -2.10 -35.90 -4.11
N LEU A 351 -3.18 -35.10 -4.11
CA LEU A 351 -3.36 -34.00 -5.05
C LEU A 351 -3.00 -32.65 -4.39
N PRO A 352 -2.07 -31.87 -4.98
CA PRO A 352 -1.78 -30.52 -4.52
C PRO A 352 -2.96 -29.57 -4.77
N THR A 353 -3.22 -28.71 -3.78
CA THR A 353 -4.21 -27.63 -3.84
C THR A 353 -3.66 -26.40 -3.11
N ILE A 354 -4.20 -25.21 -3.40
CA ILE A 354 -3.82 -23.99 -2.69
C ILE A 354 -4.12 -24.13 -1.18
N GLY A 355 -5.26 -24.71 -0.82
CA GLY A 355 -5.66 -24.97 0.57
C GLY A 355 -4.68 -25.90 1.30
N HIS A 356 -4.17 -26.93 0.62
CA HIS A 356 -3.16 -27.82 1.20
C HIS A 356 -1.81 -27.12 1.40
N TYR A 357 -1.40 -26.27 0.47
CA TYR A 357 -0.19 -25.45 0.65
C TYR A 357 -0.33 -24.47 1.82
N LEU A 358 -1.48 -23.78 1.94
CA LEU A 358 -1.76 -22.89 3.07
C LEU A 358 -1.73 -23.64 4.39
N HIS A 359 -2.26 -24.87 4.44
CA HIS A 359 -2.18 -25.72 5.63
C HIS A 359 -0.73 -26.00 6.05
N LYS A 360 0.12 -26.50 5.14
CA LYS A 360 1.53 -26.78 5.43
C LYS A 360 2.31 -25.53 5.81
N LEU A 361 2.02 -24.42 5.11
CA LEU A 361 2.63 -23.12 5.33
C LEU A 361 2.42 -22.61 6.75
N PHE A 362 1.21 -22.72 7.31
CA PHE A 362 0.95 -22.23 8.66
C PHE A 362 1.34 -23.22 9.76
N VAL A 363 1.10 -24.52 9.58
CA VAL A 363 1.30 -25.50 10.66
C VAL A 363 2.78 -25.80 10.90
N VAL A 364 3.60 -25.88 9.85
CA VAL A 364 5.04 -26.20 9.98
C VAL A 364 5.96 -25.26 9.21
N SER A 365 5.45 -24.12 8.74
CA SER A 365 6.26 -23.15 7.97
C SER A 365 6.95 -23.78 6.77
N ASP A 366 6.24 -24.65 6.03
CA ASP A 366 6.78 -25.36 4.86
C ASP A 366 7.24 -24.38 3.76
N ASN A 367 8.47 -24.55 3.26
CA ASN A 367 9.06 -23.68 2.24
C ASN A 367 8.61 -24.04 0.82
N ASP A 368 8.41 -25.33 0.52
CA ASP A 368 7.93 -25.74 -0.80
C ASP A 368 6.51 -25.20 -1.04
N ALA A 369 5.62 -25.32 -0.05
CA ALA A 369 4.29 -24.73 -0.07
C ALA A 369 4.32 -23.22 -0.34
N PHE A 370 5.18 -22.47 0.36
CA PHE A 370 5.37 -21.05 0.07
C PHE A 370 5.85 -20.80 -1.35
N ASN A 371 6.84 -21.56 -1.83
CA ASN A 371 7.41 -21.39 -3.17
C ASN A 371 6.36 -21.66 -4.26
N ARG A 372 5.43 -22.60 -4.05
CA ARG A 372 4.31 -22.87 -4.97
C ARG A 372 3.28 -21.73 -4.97
N LEU A 373 3.00 -21.14 -3.81
CA LEU A 373 2.10 -19.99 -3.70
C LEU A 373 2.74 -18.71 -4.26
N TYR A 374 4.05 -18.52 -4.05
CA TYR A 374 4.83 -17.46 -4.68
C TYR A 374 4.75 -17.55 -6.20
N GLU A 375 4.83 -18.76 -6.76
CA GLU A 375 4.69 -19.01 -8.19
C GLU A 375 3.27 -18.77 -8.70
N TYR A 376 2.25 -19.17 -7.93
CA TYR A 376 0.86 -18.90 -8.24
C TYR A 376 0.56 -17.41 -8.33
N LEU A 377 1.07 -16.61 -7.40
CA LEU A 377 0.86 -15.16 -7.41
C LEU A 377 1.79 -14.46 -8.41
N GLY A 378 3.08 -14.76 -8.35
CA GLY A 378 4.16 -14.01 -8.98
C GLY A 378 4.55 -12.76 -8.18
N SER A 379 5.84 -12.39 -8.20
CA SER A 379 6.37 -11.23 -7.46
C SER A 379 5.70 -9.92 -7.85
N ASP A 380 5.40 -9.71 -9.13
CA ASP A 380 4.78 -8.45 -9.59
C ASP A 380 3.44 -8.25 -8.89
N HIS A 381 2.57 -9.28 -8.94
CA HIS A 381 1.28 -9.23 -8.26
C HIS A 381 1.44 -9.10 -6.74
N ILE A 382 2.34 -9.86 -6.11
CA ILE A 382 2.57 -9.78 -4.66
C ILE A 382 2.94 -8.35 -4.26
N ASN A 383 3.91 -7.73 -4.93
CA ASN A 383 4.42 -6.43 -4.51
C ASN A 383 3.44 -5.31 -4.87
N SER A 384 2.93 -5.25 -6.10
CA SER A 384 1.96 -4.23 -6.49
C SER A 384 0.74 -4.25 -5.58
N ARG A 385 0.22 -5.45 -5.27
CA ARG A 385 -0.93 -5.58 -4.38
C ARG A 385 -0.62 -5.18 -2.94
N MET A 386 0.55 -5.54 -2.41
CA MET A 386 0.98 -5.05 -1.09
C MET A 386 1.11 -3.52 -1.04
N TRP A 387 1.53 -2.89 -2.13
CA TRP A 387 1.64 -1.43 -2.21
C TRP A 387 0.27 -0.76 -2.24
N GLU A 388 -0.69 -1.31 -3.00
CA GLU A 388 -2.09 -0.88 -3.01
C GLU A 388 -2.75 -1.00 -1.62
N LEU A 389 -2.44 -2.08 -0.87
CA LEU A 389 -2.89 -2.28 0.51
C LEU A 389 -2.25 -1.31 1.52
N GLY A 390 -1.36 -0.42 1.06
CA GLY A 390 -0.73 0.61 1.88
C GLY A 390 0.58 0.19 2.54
N PHE A 391 1.29 -0.78 1.95
CA PHE A 391 2.61 -1.26 2.40
C PHE A 391 3.70 -1.03 1.34
N PRO A 392 3.96 0.22 0.91
CA PRO A 392 4.74 0.57 -0.30
C PRO A 392 6.22 0.15 -0.25
N ASN A 393 6.75 -0.13 0.94
CA ASN A 393 8.15 -0.53 1.14
C ASN A 393 8.34 -2.06 1.09
N THR A 394 7.26 -2.84 0.98
CA THR A 394 7.35 -4.31 0.91
C THR A 394 8.09 -4.72 -0.36
N ARG A 395 9.04 -5.66 -0.23
CA ARG A 395 9.79 -6.27 -1.33
C ARG A 395 9.81 -7.78 -1.15
N ILE A 396 8.94 -8.51 -1.84
CA ILE A 396 8.95 -9.98 -1.88
C ILE A 396 9.47 -10.39 -3.26
N ARG A 397 10.79 -10.61 -3.36
CA ARG A 397 11.56 -10.78 -4.60
C ARG A 397 11.99 -12.22 -4.89
N HIS A 398 12.02 -13.10 -3.88
CA HIS A 398 12.58 -14.43 -4.05
C HIS A 398 11.90 -15.53 -3.21
N ARG A 399 12.00 -16.75 -3.73
CA ARG A 399 11.59 -18.01 -3.08
C ARG A 399 12.47 -18.33 -1.86
N LEU A 400 11.97 -19.13 -0.94
CA LEU A 400 12.65 -19.48 0.31
C LEU A 400 13.33 -20.85 0.22
N SER A 401 14.53 -20.96 0.81
CA SER A 401 15.33 -22.18 0.88
C SER A 401 15.69 -22.84 -0.46
N LEU A 402 15.72 -22.06 -1.54
CA LEU A 402 16.25 -22.47 -2.84
C LEU A 402 17.40 -21.54 -3.23
N SER A 403 18.47 -22.11 -3.78
CA SER A 403 19.58 -21.36 -4.36
C SER A 403 19.26 -21.08 -5.82
N LEU A 404 18.46 -20.04 -6.06
CA LEU A 404 18.05 -19.59 -7.39
C LEU A 404 18.71 -18.25 -7.74
N THR A 405 18.96 -18.04 -9.02
CA THR A 405 19.37 -16.73 -9.57
C THR A 405 18.24 -15.70 -9.46
N GLU A 406 18.56 -14.42 -9.65
CA GLU A 406 17.52 -13.36 -9.68
C GLU A 406 16.52 -13.63 -10.82
N LYS A 407 17.00 -14.07 -11.98
CA LYS A 407 16.17 -14.40 -13.14
C LYS A 407 15.22 -15.59 -12.88
N GLU A 408 15.70 -16.64 -12.23
CA GLU A 408 14.84 -17.77 -11.85
C GLU A 408 13.76 -17.36 -10.82
N ASN A 409 14.07 -16.42 -9.93
CA ASN A 409 13.07 -15.85 -9.02
C ASN A 409 12.07 -14.92 -9.71
N GLN A 410 12.46 -14.35 -10.86
CA GLN A 410 11.62 -13.59 -11.78
C GLN A 410 10.83 -14.46 -12.76
N TYR A 411 10.84 -15.80 -12.61
CA TYR A 411 10.00 -16.68 -13.42
C TYR A 411 8.97 -17.49 -12.61
N ALA A 412 7.76 -17.60 -13.14
CA ALA A 412 6.69 -18.47 -12.65
C ALA A 412 6.30 -19.48 -13.74
N ASN A 413 6.28 -20.78 -13.42
CA ASN A 413 5.86 -21.79 -14.39
C ASN A 413 4.34 -21.76 -14.60
N ALA A 414 3.91 -22.41 -15.67
CA ALA A 414 2.49 -22.54 -15.98
C ALA A 414 1.78 -23.40 -14.93
N ILE A 415 0.58 -22.96 -14.53
CA ILE A 415 -0.26 -23.64 -13.54
C ILE A 415 -1.60 -23.98 -14.18
N GLN A 416 -2.01 -25.24 -14.06
CA GLN A 416 -3.27 -25.73 -14.57
C GLN A 416 -4.14 -26.25 -13.43
N PHE A 417 -5.39 -25.82 -13.38
CA PHE A 417 -6.38 -26.30 -12.43
C PHE A 417 -7.35 -27.27 -13.11
N TYR A 418 -7.79 -28.27 -12.36
CA TYR A 418 -8.53 -29.41 -12.90
C TYR A 418 -9.81 -29.70 -12.12
N ASN A 419 -10.79 -30.25 -12.83
CA ASN A 419 -11.89 -31.05 -12.28
C ASN A 419 -11.95 -32.42 -12.99
N ASP A 420 -13.03 -33.18 -12.76
CA ASP A 420 -13.24 -34.50 -13.37
C ASP A 420 -13.33 -34.46 -14.92
N SER A 421 -13.64 -33.30 -15.50
CA SER A 421 -13.76 -33.09 -16.95
C SER A 421 -12.46 -32.62 -17.63
N GLY A 422 -11.41 -32.32 -16.86
CA GLY A 422 -10.11 -31.86 -17.38
C GLY A 422 -9.70 -30.49 -16.83
N ILE A 423 -8.99 -29.71 -17.65
CA ILE A 423 -8.49 -28.38 -17.27
C ILE A 423 -9.66 -27.39 -17.25
N ILE A 424 -9.82 -26.65 -16.14
CA ILE A 424 -10.86 -25.63 -15.97
C ILE A 424 -10.31 -24.21 -15.88
N PHE A 425 -9.03 -24.07 -15.61
CA PHE A 425 -8.33 -22.79 -15.60
C PHE A 425 -6.83 -23.04 -15.82
N GLU A 426 -6.16 -22.19 -16.60
CA GLU A 426 -4.72 -22.27 -16.84
C GLU A 426 -4.12 -20.87 -16.77
N GLU A 427 -3.07 -20.74 -15.97
CA GLU A 427 -2.16 -19.60 -16.02
C GLU A 427 -0.93 -20.02 -16.81
N PRO A 428 -0.59 -19.30 -17.90
CA PRO A 428 0.64 -19.57 -18.62
C PRO A 428 1.86 -19.20 -17.77
N SER A 429 3.02 -19.75 -18.16
CA SER A 429 4.29 -19.33 -17.60
C SER A 429 4.54 -17.86 -17.89
N ARG A 430 5.11 -17.13 -16.94
CA ARG A 430 5.33 -15.69 -17.05
C ARG A 430 6.64 -15.26 -16.39
N GLU A 431 7.28 -14.28 -17.01
CA GLU A 431 8.39 -13.53 -16.44
C GLU A 431 7.84 -12.31 -15.71
N MET A 432 8.44 -11.98 -14.57
CA MET A 432 8.03 -10.93 -13.65
C MET A 432 9.03 -9.80 -13.78
N GLY A 433 8.54 -8.63 -14.20
CA GLY A 433 9.35 -7.52 -14.67
C GLY A 433 9.41 -6.36 -13.69
N LEU A 434 8.73 -6.43 -12.55
CA LEU A 434 8.71 -5.33 -11.59
C LEU A 434 10.10 -5.11 -11.00
N GLU A 435 10.64 -3.90 -11.20
CA GLU A 435 11.88 -3.50 -10.58
C GLU A 435 11.65 -3.24 -9.08
N LEU A 436 12.41 -3.96 -8.28
CA LEU A 436 12.30 -3.95 -6.82
C LEU A 436 13.62 -3.43 -6.25
N ASP A 437 13.80 -2.12 -6.29
CA ASP A 437 14.98 -1.46 -5.74
C ASP A 437 15.09 -1.67 -4.22
N SER A 438 16.33 -1.73 -3.72
CA SER A 438 16.61 -1.69 -2.28
C SER A 438 16.55 -0.24 -1.81
N PRO A 439 15.61 0.13 -0.92
CA PRO A 439 15.62 1.46 -0.34
C PRO A 439 16.63 1.59 0.81
N PHE A 440 17.41 0.54 1.11
CA PHE A 440 18.32 0.47 2.25
C PHE A 440 19.79 0.51 1.83
N GLU A 441 20.55 1.41 2.44
CA GLU A 441 22.02 1.45 2.33
C GLU A 441 22.70 0.49 3.34
N ASP A 442 22.01 0.10 4.43
CA ASP A 442 22.56 -0.66 5.56
C ASP A 442 22.24 -2.18 5.51
N CYS A 443 22.22 -2.77 4.32
CA CYS A 443 21.82 -4.17 4.10
C CYS A 443 22.98 -5.20 4.13
N PHE A 444 24.06 -4.92 4.85
CA PHE A 444 25.25 -5.77 4.93
C PHE A 444 25.40 -6.39 6.33
N PHE A 445 25.49 -7.72 6.41
CA PHE A 445 25.51 -8.43 7.71
C PHE A 445 26.61 -9.48 7.82
N GLY A 446 27.09 -9.69 9.05
CA GLY A 446 28.15 -10.63 9.36
C GLY A 446 29.55 -10.09 9.06
N ASN A 447 30.56 -10.78 9.58
CA ASN A 447 31.97 -10.56 9.28
C ASN A 447 32.49 -11.57 8.26
N PHE A 448 31.84 -12.73 8.18
CA PHE A 448 32.12 -13.81 7.23
C PHE A 448 30.80 -14.42 6.76
N HIS A 449 30.82 -15.07 5.61
CA HIS A 449 29.69 -15.88 5.16
C HIS A 449 30.13 -17.06 4.31
N TYR A 450 29.36 -18.14 4.32
CA TYR A 450 29.57 -19.24 3.37
C TYR A 450 28.84 -18.97 2.06
N SER A 451 29.55 -19.11 0.94
CA SER A 451 29.01 -19.07 -0.43
C SER A 451 29.58 -20.25 -1.20
N MET A 452 28.72 -21.04 -1.84
CA MET A 452 29.09 -22.26 -2.58
C MET A 452 29.98 -23.24 -1.78
N GLY A 453 29.83 -23.28 -0.46
CA GLY A 453 30.60 -24.15 0.44
C GLY A 453 31.94 -23.57 0.90
N GLU A 454 32.35 -22.40 0.38
CA GLU A 454 33.58 -21.71 0.77
C GLU A 454 33.29 -20.57 1.75
N LYS A 455 34.19 -20.37 2.71
CA LYS A 455 34.11 -19.27 3.67
C LYS A 455 34.68 -18.00 3.04
N VAL A 456 33.82 -16.99 2.86
CA VAL A 456 34.15 -15.68 2.30
C VAL A 456 34.33 -14.68 3.44
N GLU A 457 35.38 -13.86 3.34
CA GLU A 457 35.62 -12.73 4.24
C GLU A 457 34.79 -11.52 3.82
N GLY A 458 34.17 -10.85 4.80
CA GLY A 458 33.31 -9.70 4.60
C GLY A 458 31.82 -9.99 4.80
N PRO A 459 31.01 -8.92 4.94
CA PRO A 459 29.58 -9.06 5.15
C PRO A 459 28.88 -9.63 3.92
N MET A 460 27.78 -10.36 4.16
CA MET A 460 26.87 -10.78 3.11
C MET A 460 25.93 -9.62 2.74
N ASP A 461 25.70 -9.46 1.44
CA ASP A 461 24.79 -8.47 0.86
C ASP A 461 23.32 -8.97 0.87
N PHE A 462 22.43 -8.19 1.48
CA PHE A 462 20.99 -8.44 1.53
C PHE A 462 20.16 -7.49 0.65
N SER A 463 20.78 -6.61 -0.14
CA SER A 463 20.10 -5.64 -1.02
C SER A 463 19.09 -6.29 -1.97
N LYS A 464 19.32 -7.55 -2.37
CA LYS A 464 18.46 -8.33 -3.26
C LYS A 464 17.55 -9.34 -2.54
N LYS A 465 17.48 -9.28 -1.21
CA LYS A 465 16.65 -10.18 -0.38
C LYS A 465 15.25 -9.59 -0.14
N ASN A 466 14.35 -10.47 0.31
CA ASN A 466 13.01 -10.05 0.73
C ASN A 466 13.06 -9.03 1.87
N PHE A 467 12.06 -8.14 1.94
CA PHE A 467 11.90 -7.15 3.00
C PHE A 467 10.43 -6.83 3.28
N MET A 468 10.11 -6.69 4.56
CA MET A 468 8.88 -6.06 5.04
C MET A 468 9.11 -5.62 6.49
N SER A 469 8.88 -4.35 6.81
CA SER A 469 9.15 -3.79 8.14
C SER A 469 8.26 -4.41 9.22
N ILE A 470 8.66 -4.37 10.51
CA ILE A 470 7.77 -4.87 11.57
C ILE A 470 6.50 -4.02 11.75
N PRO A 471 6.50 -2.68 11.55
CA PRO A 471 5.27 -1.90 11.52
C PRO A 471 4.30 -2.38 10.43
N ASP A 472 4.80 -2.64 9.23
CA ASP A 472 3.97 -3.14 8.13
C ASP A 472 3.43 -4.54 8.44
N GLN A 473 4.27 -5.44 8.95
CA GLN A 473 3.86 -6.79 9.34
C GLN A 473 2.79 -6.78 10.45
N HIS A 474 2.96 -5.92 11.46
CA HIS A 474 2.02 -5.76 12.57
C HIS A 474 0.68 -5.20 12.09
N LYS A 475 0.73 -4.14 11.27
CA LYS A 475 -0.47 -3.53 10.68
C LYS A 475 -1.20 -4.52 9.78
N PHE A 476 -0.49 -5.22 8.89
CA PHE A 476 -1.08 -6.26 8.03
C PHE A 476 -1.82 -7.32 8.84
N LEU A 477 -1.24 -7.77 9.96
CA LEU A 477 -1.88 -8.73 10.84
C LEU A 477 -3.15 -8.17 11.48
N ILE A 478 -3.15 -6.91 11.94
CA ILE A 478 -4.37 -6.24 12.43
C ILE A 478 -5.44 -6.21 11.34
N GLN A 479 -5.08 -5.82 10.10
CA GLN A 479 -6.03 -5.80 8.98
C GLN A 479 -6.61 -7.18 8.67
N LEU A 480 -5.78 -8.22 8.77
CA LEU A 480 -6.22 -9.60 8.53
C LEU A 480 -7.12 -10.13 9.65
N ILE A 481 -6.87 -9.82 10.93
CA ILE A 481 -7.70 -10.28 12.05
C ILE A 481 -9.01 -9.48 12.14
N PHE A 482 -8.95 -8.16 11.91
CA PHE A 482 -10.07 -7.21 12.04
C PHE A 482 -10.32 -6.45 10.73
N PRO A 483 -10.93 -7.10 9.72
CA PRO A 483 -11.12 -6.48 8.41
C PRO A 483 -12.10 -5.28 8.44
N SER A 484 -13.05 -5.23 9.37
CA SER A 484 -14.06 -4.14 9.46
C SER A 484 -13.52 -2.76 9.84
N GLU A 485 -12.29 -2.68 10.35
CA GLU A 485 -11.73 -1.46 10.97
C GLU A 485 -10.84 -0.62 10.05
N ASN A 486 -10.67 -1.00 8.77
CA ASN A 486 -9.89 -0.24 7.80
C ASN A 486 -10.77 0.59 6.86
N ASP A 487 -10.30 1.77 6.42
CA ASP A 487 -11.01 2.57 5.42
C ASP A 487 -11.22 1.78 4.11
N SER A 488 -12.42 1.87 3.55
CA SER A 488 -13.03 0.91 2.61
C SER A 488 -12.38 0.76 1.22
N GLU A 489 -11.28 1.45 0.92
CA GLU A 489 -10.68 1.42 -0.43
C GLU A 489 -9.46 0.48 -0.54
N ASN A 490 -8.73 0.19 0.55
CA ASN A 490 -7.47 -0.57 0.51
C ASN A 490 -7.48 -1.79 1.46
N GLN A 491 -8.51 -2.64 1.34
CA GLN A 491 -8.64 -3.86 2.15
C GLN A 491 -8.37 -5.14 1.35
N LEU A 492 -7.98 -6.20 2.07
CA LEU A 492 -7.96 -7.57 1.53
C LEU A 492 -9.38 -8.03 1.21
N SER A 493 -9.60 -8.50 -0.02
CA SER A 493 -10.87 -9.05 -0.47
C SER A 493 -10.93 -10.56 -0.21
N LEU A 494 -11.25 -10.94 1.03
CA LEU A 494 -11.44 -12.33 1.43
C LEU A 494 -12.93 -12.64 1.67
N SER A 495 -13.41 -13.76 1.12
CA SER A 495 -14.70 -14.31 1.53
C SER A 495 -14.68 -14.65 3.03
N GLU A 496 -15.84 -14.60 3.70
CA GLU A 496 -15.94 -14.99 5.12
C GLU A 496 -15.39 -16.41 5.36
N SER A 497 -15.60 -17.31 4.40
CA SER A 497 -15.12 -18.70 4.48
C SER A 497 -13.59 -18.81 4.40
N ASP A 498 -12.95 -17.96 3.59
CA ASP A 498 -11.50 -17.95 3.42
C ASP A 498 -10.81 -17.21 4.56
N HIS A 499 -11.41 -16.13 5.05
CA HIS A 499 -10.99 -15.46 6.28
C HIS A 499 -11.04 -16.43 7.47
N LYS A 500 -12.13 -17.18 7.64
CA LYS A 500 -12.22 -18.23 8.66
C LYS A 500 -11.16 -19.32 8.47
N PHE A 501 -10.93 -19.73 7.22
CA PHE A 501 -9.95 -20.77 6.89
C PHE A 501 -8.53 -20.34 7.24
N ILE A 502 -8.09 -19.15 6.86
CA ILE A 502 -6.72 -18.67 7.13
C ILE A 502 -6.48 -18.53 8.63
N LEU A 503 -7.42 -17.98 9.39
CA LEU A 503 -7.30 -17.85 10.85
C LEU A 503 -7.26 -19.22 11.56
N ASN A 504 -8.06 -20.19 11.11
CA ASN A 504 -7.99 -21.56 11.62
C ASN A 504 -6.61 -22.18 11.36
N LYS A 505 -6.02 -21.99 10.17
CA LYS A 505 -4.67 -22.51 9.88
C LYS A 505 -3.59 -21.80 10.67
N MET A 506 -3.66 -20.48 10.81
CA MET A 506 -2.72 -19.70 11.60
C MET A 506 -2.65 -20.13 13.06
N SER A 507 -3.78 -20.47 13.68
CA SER A 507 -3.83 -20.89 15.10
C SER A 507 -3.65 -22.40 15.32
N MET A 508 -3.60 -23.19 14.24
CA MET A 508 -3.50 -24.65 14.33
C MET A 508 -2.14 -25.10 14.88
N LEU A 509 -2.18 -25.97 15.89
CA LEU A 509 -1.00 -26.65 16.42
C LEU A 509 -0.70 -27.92 15.60
N PRO A 510 0.57 -28.33 15.47
CA PRO A 510 0.92 -29.56 14.73
C PRO A 510 0.14 -30.80 15.18
N ARG A 511 -0.11 -30.96 16.48
CA ARG A 511 -0.90 -32.08 17.03
C ARG A 511 -2.36 -32.11 16.56
N HIS A 512 -2.91 -30.98 16.14
CA HIS A 512 -4.29 -30.87 15.64
C HIS A 512 -4.39 -31.13 14.13
N SER A 513 -3.26 -31.18 13.42
CA SER A 513 -3.28 -31.56 12.01
C SER A 513 -3.48 -33.06 11.86
N THR A 514 -4.46 -33.42 11.02
CA THR A 514 -4.71 -34.82 10.65
C THR A 514 -4.02 -35.18 9.34
N HIS A 515 -3.92 -34.24 8.39
CA HIS A 515 -3.33 -34.44 7.08
C HIS A 515 -2.57 -33.17 6.65
N PRO A 516 -1.22 -33.23 6.56
CA PRO A 516 -0.40 -34.37 6.96
C PRO A 516 -0.38 -34.53 8.48
N LYS A 517 -0.31 -35.77 8.96
CA LYS A 517 -0.06 -36.03 10.38
C LYS A 517 1.41 -35.79 10.69
N TYR A 518 1.71 -34.76 11.46
CA TYR A 518 3.09 -34.44 11.82
C TYR A 518 3.61 -35.38 12.92
N ASN A 519 4.90 -35.71 12.81
CA ASN A 519 5.58 -36.55 13.80
C ASN A 519 5.89 -35.75 15.08
N PRO A 520 6.30 -36.42 16.18
CA PRO A 520 6.57 -35.75 17.46
C PRO A 520 7.71 -34.71 17.47
N LYS A 521 8.48 -34.57 16.37
CA LYS A 521 9.46 -33.48 16.22
C LYS A 521 8.74 -32.13 16.17
N PHE A 522 7.54 -32.09 15.61
CA PHE A 522 6.69 -30.90 15.53
C PHE A 522 5.83 -30.84 16.79
N ASN A 523 6.34 -30.16 17.81
CA ASN A 523 5.65 -29.96 19.09
C ASN A 523 4.65 -28.78 19.00
N ASP A 524 3.88 -28.52 20.06
CA ASP A 524 2.92 -27.41 20.08
C ASP A 524 3.60 -26.03 19.96
N GLY A 525 4.78 -25.87 20.55
CA GLY A 525 5.62 -24.67 20.45
C GLY A 525 6.22 -24.43 19.06
N TYR A 526 6.16 -25.41 18.15
CA TYR A 526 6.74 -25.29 16.82
C TYR A 526 6.07 -24.16 16.06
N CYS A 527 6.86 -23.17 15.66
CA CYS A 527 6.38 -21.90 15.08
C CYS A 527 5.43 -21.09 16.00
N LYS A 528 5.51 -21.27 17.33
CA LYS A 528 4.78 -20.50 18.37
C LYS A 528 5.78 -19.99 19.42
N PHE A 529 6.52 -18.94 19.09
CA PHE A 529 7.67 -18.52 19.90
C PHE A 529 7.25 -17.67 21.11
N PHE A 530 6.31 -16.74 20.95
CA PHE A 530 5.78 -16.00 22.10
C PHE A 530 5.15 -16.94 23.14
N MET A 531 5.41 -16.67 24.43
CA MET A 531 4.98 -17.42 25.61
C MET A 531 5.56 -18.84 25.77
N PHE A 532 5.72 -19.60 24.68
CA PHE A 532 6.01 -21.04 24.72
C PHE A 532 7.38 -21.44 24.14
N GLY A 533 8.06 -20.58 23.39
CA GLY A 533 9.48 -20.71 23.05
C GLY A 533 9.94 -22.01 22.40
N ASP A 534 9.31 -22.45 21.30
CA ASP A 534 9.58 -23.74 20.61
C ASP A 534 9.71 -24.95 21.56
N SER A 535 9.10 -24.85 22.73
CA SER A 535 9.22 -25.87 23.76
C SER A 535 8.27 -27.02 23.49
N LYS A 536 8.61 -28.18 24.06
CA LYS A 536 7.73 -29.35 24.04
C LYS A 536 6.53 -29.23 25.00
N ALA A 537 6.38 -28.09 25.68
CA ALA A 537 5.24 -27.87 26.56
C ALA A 537 3.95 -27.85 25.75
N LYS A 538 2.92 -28.50 26.27
CA LYS A 538 1.59 -28.47 25.65
C LYS A 538 1.01 -27.07 25.80
N ILE A 539 0.61 -26.45 24.68
CA ILE A 539 -0.09 -25.18 24.71
C ILE A 539 -1.54 -25.44 25.17
N PRO A 540 -2.04 -24.78 26.22
CA PRO A 540 -3.42 -24.97 26.66
C PRO A 540 -4.44 -24.66 25.56
N ASP A 541 -5.49 -25.47 25.42
CA ASP A 541 -6.45 -25.33 24.30
C ASP A 541 -7.27 -24.02 24.35
N HIS A 542 -7.29 -23.32 25.49
CA HIS A 542 -7.91 -22.00 25.63
C HIS A 542 -7.00 -20.85 25.16
N ILE A 543 -5.71 -21.12 24.88
CA ILE A 543 -4.78 -20.14 24.32
C ILE A 543 -4.68 -20.38 22.81
N LYS A 544 -5.01 -19.35 22.04
CA LYS A 544 -4.92 -19.35 20.57
C LYS A 544 -3.88 -18.32 20.16
N ILE A 545 -2.94 -18.72 19.30
CA ILE A 545 -1.88 -17.85 18.79
C ILE A 545 -1.98 -17.85 17.27
N PHE A 546 -2.51 -16.76 16.71
CA PHE A 546 -2.61 -16.52 15.27
C PHE A 546 -1.36 -15.78 14.84
N ASN A 547 -0.35 -16.51 14.37
CA ASN A 547 0.95 -15.92 14.07
C ASN A 547 1.58 -16.43 12.78
N LYS A 548 2.65 -15.74 12.39
CA LYS A 548 3.67 -16.30 11.50
C LYS A 548 5.05 -15.91 12.01
N VAL A 549 5.89 -16.92 12.22
CA VAL A 549 7.29 -16.74 12.61
C VAL A 549 8.25 -16.72 11.42
N GLY A 550 9.44 -16.18 11.62
CA GLY A 550 10.55 -16.26 10.69
C GLY A 550 11.88 -16.47 11.41
N LEU A 551 12.74 -17.35 10.90
CA LEU A 551 14.12 -17.47 11.35
C LEU A 551 15.04 -17.74 10.16
N ALA A 552 16.08 -16.93 10.01
CA ALA A 552 17.15 -17.12 9.04
C ALA A 552 18.26 -16.10 9.27
N TYR A 553 19.50 -16.44 8.94
CA TYR A 553 20.64 -15.52 8.99
C TYR A 553 20.81 -14.83 10.35
N GLY A 554 20.53 -15.50 11.46
CA GLY A 554 20.56 -14.92 12.81
C GLY A 554 19.34 -14.09 13.21
N PHE A 555 18.46 -13.70 12.28
CA PHE A 555 17.19 -13.05 12.63
C PHE A 555 16.16 -14.07 13.11
N VAL A 556 15.41 -13.70 14.15
CA VAL A 556 14.23 -14.41 14.66
C VAL A 556 13.09 -13.41 14.81
N LEU A 557 11.92 -13.76 14.28
CA LEU A 557 10.72 -12.95 14.26
C LEU A 557 9.51 -13.76 14.67
N ASP A 558 8.58 -13.11 15.36
CA ASP A 558 7.22 -13.60 15.58
C ASP A 558 6.25 -12.43 15.45
N ASN A 559 5.19 -12.60 14.66
CA ASN A 559 4.14 -11.62 14.40
C ASN A 559 2.80 -12.27 14.73
N ALA A 560 2.21 -11.91 15.87
CA ALA A 560 1.14 -12.68 16.51
C ALA A 560 -0.03 -11.83 17.01
N TYR A 561 -1.23 -12.38 16.86
CA TYR A 561 -2.41 -12.03 17.65
C TYR A 561 -2.66 -13.18 18.63
N ILE A 562 -2.67 -12.86 19.92
CA ILE A 562 -2.73 -13.84 21.01
C ILE A 562 -4.05 -13.67 21.74
N VAL A 563 -4.74 -14.78 21.96
CA VAL A 563 -6.06 -14.85 22.61
C VAL A 563 -6.03 -15.89 23.73
N ASP A 564 -6.49 -15.50 24.92
CA ASP A 564 -6.80 -16.40 26.02
C ASP A 564 -8.32 -16.38 26.27
N LEU A 565 -8.98 -17.45 25.83
CA LEU A 565 -10.43 -17.63 25.93
C LEU A 565 -10.91 -17.81 27.37
N LYS A 566 -10.03 -18.25 28.28
CA LYS A 566 -10.37 -18.50 29.69
C LYS A 566 -10.39 -17.21 30.50
N HIS A 567 -9.48 -16.28 30.20
CA HIS A 567 -9.34 -15.03 30.94
C HIS A 567 -9.77 -13.79 30.13
N ASN A 568 -10.34 -13.97 28.93
CA ASN A 568 -10.76 -12.90 28.02
C ASN A 568 -9.63 -11.90 27.70
N ILE A 569 -8.42 -12.42 27.49
CA ILE A 569 -7.24 -11.63 27.12
C ILE A 569 -7.05 -11.69 25.61
N GLU A 570 -6.73 -10.54 25.02
CA GLU A 570 -6.34 -10.43 23.63
C GLU A 570 -5.35 -9.28 23.45
N PHE A 571 -4.38 -9.44 22.55
CA PHE A 571 -3.43 -8.40 22.17
C PHE A 571 -2.66 -8.79 20.89
N PHE A 572 -2.06 -7.82 20.23
CA PHE A 572 -1.08 -8.06 19.17
C PHE A 572 0.34 -7.86 19.68
N LEU A 573 1.25 -8.69 19.19
CA LEU A 573 2.65 -8.64 19.53
C LEU A 573 3.49 -9.00 18.30
N THR A 574 4.44 -8.14 17.96
CA THR A 574 5.39 -8.38 16.86
C THR A 574 6.78 -8.02 17.32
N ALA A 575 7.74 -8.90 17.09
CA ALA A 575 9.13 -8.65 17.45
C ALA A 575 10.09 -9.20 16.41
N VAL A 576 11.25 -8.55 16.30
CA VAL A 576 12.45 -9.07 15.64
C VAL A 576 13.61 -8.99 16.62
N VAL A 577 14.45 -10.01 16.64
CA VAL A 577 15.71 -10.04 17.39
C VAL A 577 16.77 -10.78 16.57
N TYR A 578 18.01 -10.32 16.65
CA TYR A 578 19.16 -10.86 15.93
C TYR A 578 20.13 -11.53 16.91
N GLY A 579 20.47 -12.78 16.64
CA GLY A 579 21.39 -13.61 17.42
C GLY A 579 22.40 -14.31 16.52
N ASN A 580 23.57 -13.71 16.36
CA ASN A 580 24.68 -14.27 15.59
C ASN A 580 26.04 -13.87 16.18
N LYS A 581 26.36 -14.37 17.37
CA LYS A 581 27.59 -14.01 18.11
C LYS A 581 28.88 -14.34 17.38
N ASN A 582 28.92 -15.42 16.59
CA ASN A 582 30.15 -15.79 15.88
C ASN A 582 30.42 -14.90 14.65
N GLY A 583 29.41 -14.12 14.21
CA GLY A 583 29.50 -13.21 13.08
C GLY A 583 29.62 -13.91 11.72
N ILE A 584 29.30 -15.19 11.61
CA ILE A 584 29.37 -15.96 10.37
C ILE A 584 27.95 -16.20 9.86
N LEU A 585 27.70 -15.97 8.58
CA LEU A 585 26.43 -16.30 7.93
C LEU A 585 26.54 -17.59 7.11
N ASN A 586 25.44 -18.32 6.98
CA ASN A 586 25.35 -19.61 6.27
C ASN A 586 26.20 -20.77 6.83
N ASP A 587 26.65 -20.68 8.08
CA ASP A 587 27.31 -21.81 8.78
C ASP A 587 26.32 -22.67 9.58
N ASN A 588 25.05 -22.24 9.65
CA ASN A 588 23.97 -22.85 10.45
C ASN A 588 24.21 -22.81 11.97
N ILE A 589 25.05 -21.91 12.46
CA ILE A 589 25.33 -21.74 13.90
C ILE A 589 24.84 -20.36 14.33
N TYR A 590 23.67 -20.32 14.98
CA TYR A 590 23.02 -19.08 15.44
C TYR A 590 22.57 -19.21 16.90
N ASP A 591 22.33 -18.08 17.57
CA ASP A 591 21.89 -18.03 18.97
C ASP A 591 20.36 -18.24 19.11
N TYR A 592 19.78 -19.11 18.29
CA TYR A 592 18.34 -19.39 18.24
C TYR A 592 17.84 -20.01 19.53
N ASP A 593 18.31 -21.21 19.85
CA ASP A 593 17.82 -22.00 20.98
C ASP A 593 18.36 -21.51 22.33
N THR A 594 19.50 -20.82 22.32
CA THR A 594 20.22 -20.40 23.54
C THR A 594 19.82 -19.02 24.02
N GLN A 595 19.40 -18.10 23.13
CA GLN A 595 19.17 -16.70 23.47
C GLN A 595 17.87 -16.16 22.87
N THR A 596 17.69 -16.20 21.55
CA THR A 596 16.66 -15.39 20.88
C THR A 596 15.25 -15.97 20.96
N ILE A 597 15.03 -17.27 20.72
CA ILE A 597 13.71 -17.90 20.89
C ILE A 597 13.27 -17.87 22.36
N PRO A 598 14.12 -18.23 23.34
CA PRO A 598 13.78 -18.08 24.76
C PRO A 598 13.43 -16.64 25.17
N PHE A 599 14.11 -15.65 24.60
CA PHE A 599 13.81 -14.24 24.83
C PHE A 599 12.44 -13.82 24.29
N LEU A 600 12.07 -14.26 23.09
CA LEU A 600 10.71 -14.01 22.56
C LEU A 600 9.65 -14.67 23.44
N ALA A 601 9.90 -15.88 23.92
CA ALA A 601 9.00 -16.56 24.85
C ALA A 601 8.77 -15.75 26.12
N GLU A 602 9.85 -15.24 26.71
CA GLU A 602 9.82 -14.40 27.91
C GLU A 602 9.07 -13.08 27.69
N ILE A 603 9.34 -12.36 26.59
CA ILE A 603 8.59 -11.14 26.25
C ILE A 603 7.10 -11.43 26.15
N GLY A 604 6.72 -12.51 25.47
CA GLY A 604 5.32 -12.92 25.34
C GLY A 604 4.67 -13.18 26.71
N ASN A 605 5.38 -13.82 27.63
CA ASN A 605 4.90 -14.08 29.00
C ASN A 605 4.75 -12.80 29.82
N VAL A 606 5.74 -11.91 29.78
CA VAL A 606 5.70 -10.65 30.54
C VAL A 606 4.56 -9.75 30.04
N ILE A 607 4.33 -9.66 28.73
CA ILE A 607 3.20 -8.91 28.16
C ILE A 607 1.86 -9.57 28.49
N TYR A 608 1.78 -10.90 28.43
CA TYR A 608 0.58 -11.63 28.84
C TYR A 608 0.21 -11.38 30.31
N LEU A 609 1.20 -11.39 31.21
CA LEU A 609 0.99 -11.08 32.63
C LEU A 609 0.52 -9.64 32.82
N TYR A 610 1.12 -8.69 32.10
CA TYR A 610 0.67 -7.29 32.09
C TYR A 610 -0.79 -7.16 31.62
N GLU A 611 -1.19 -7.84 30.55
CA GLU A 611 -2.59 -7.83 30.07
C GLU A 611 -3.57 -8.49 31.05
N LYS A 612 -3.11 -9.49 31.80
CA LYS A 612 -3.90 -10.15 32.83
C LYS A 612 -4.20 -9.25 34.02
N GLU A 613 -3.29 -8.35 34.36
CA GLU A 613 -3.45 -7.38 35.46
C GLU A 613 -4.14 -6.08 35.02
N ARG A 614 -4.18 -5.81 33.71
CA ARG A 614 -4.75 -4.58 33.17
C ARG A 614 -6.26 -4.50 33.38
N GLY A 615 -6.71 -3.42 34.04
CA GLY A 615 -8.13 -3.12 34.17
C GLY A 615 -8.78 -2.81 32.82
N LYS A 616 -9.73 -3.64 32.40
CA LYS A 616 -10.53 -3.43 31.17
C LYS A 616 -11.93 -2.94 31.55
N LYS A 617 -12.39 -1.86 30.90
CA LYS A 617 -13.72 -1.29 31.15
C LYS A 617 -14.85 -2.22 30.66
N TYR A 618 -14.61 -2.89 29.54
CA TYR A 618 -15.50 -3.89 28.96
C TYR A 618 -14.70 -5.17 28.68
N ILE A 619 -15.32 -6.33 28.94
CA ILE A 619 -14.71 -7.63 28.70
C ILE A 619 -14.86 -7.99 27.23
N ALA A 620 -13.82 -8.53 26.62
CA ALA A 620 -13.85 -8.96 25.23
C ALA A 620 -14.68 -10.24 25.05
N ASP A 621 -15.65 -10.19 24.14
CA ASP A 621 -16.24 -11.39 23.55
C ASP A 621 -15.28 -11.97 22.51
N LEU A 622 -14.74 -13.15 22.83
CA LEU A 622 -13.76 -13.90 22.04
C LEU A 622 -14.34 -15.22 21.51
N SER A 623 -15.67 -15.39 21.58
CA SER A 623 -16.36 -16.61 21.18
C SER A 623 -16.10 -17.00 19.71
N TYR A 624 -15.99 -16.01 18.82
CA TYR A 624 -15.59 -16.20 17.42
C TYR A 624 -14.27 -16.97 17.30
N PHE A 625 -13.25 -16.62 18.11
CA PHE A 625 -11.96 -17.30 18.09
C PHE A 625 -11.97 -18.67 18.80
N GLY A 626 -12.96 -18.92 19.66
CA GLY A 626 -13.17 -20.20 20.31
C GLY A 626 -13.74 -21.28 19.38
N VAL A 627 -14.49 -20.88 18.35
CA VAL A 627 -15.07 -21.80 17.34
C VAL A 627 -14.17 -21.99 16.10
N LEU A 628 -13.03 -21.30 16.05
CA LEU A 628 -11.93 -21.55 15.11
C LEU A 628 -11.04 -22.68 15.61
#